data_AF-A0A958MNI5-F1
#
_entry.id   AF-A0A958MNI5-F1
#
_cell.length_a   1.000
_cell.length_b   1.000
_cell.length_c   1.000
_cell.angle_alpha   90.00
_cell.angle_beta   90.00
_cell.angle_gamma   90.00
#
_symmetry.space_group_name_H-M   'P 1'
#
loop_
_entity.id
_entity.type
_entity.pdbx_description
1 polymer ?
#
loop_
_entity_poly.entity_id
_entity_poly.type
_entity_poly.pdbx_seq_one_letter_code
_entity_poly.pdbx_strand_id
1 'polypeptide(L)'
;MMKKLITLCFFALSLLFSTQGMDAQNIKEINGFASEKAKEIRKVLKINNDQLEEVYQAYKEFQTNYVKLSDDLDGNQKQIEKLNTHLDTTLKNILNEEQFDKYLTIFRSED
;
A
#
# COMPACT_ATOMS: atom_id res chain seq x y z
N MET A 1 -7.06 -28.11 -13.04
CA MET A 1 -8.32 -27.35 -12.94
C MET A 1 -7.94 -25.91 -12.61
N MET A 2 -7.87 -25.03 -13.63
CA MET A 2 -7.35 -23.67 -13.46
C MET A 2 -8.45 -22.75 -12.89
N LYS A 3 -8.20 -22.19 -11.70
CA LYS A 3 -9.08 -21.19 -11.09
C LYS A 3 -8.70 -19.80 -11.60
N LYS A 4 -9.45 -19.38 -12.62
CA LYS A 4 -10.01 -18.05 -12.94
C LYS A 4 -9.25 -16.83 -12.40
N LEU A 5 -8.73 -15.98 -13.30
CA LEU A 5 -9.21 -14.61 -13.60
C LEU A 5 -9.21 -13.70 -12.36
N ILE A 6 -8.43 -12.62 -12.33
CA ILE A 6 -8.85 -11.34 -12.90
C ILE A 6 -7.61 -10.41 -12.96
N THR A 7 -7.17 -10.06 -14.17
CA THR A 7 -6.44 -8.81 -14.43
C THR A 7 -7.50 -7.72 -14.56
N LEU A 8 -8.05 -7.23 -13.44
CA LEU A 8 -8.90 -6.03 -13.48
C LEU A 8 -7.95 -4.85 -13.37
N CYS A 9 -7.86 -4.07 -14.43
CA CYS A 9 -7.34 -2.72 -14.39
C CYS A 9 -8.17 -1.89 -13.39
N PHE A 10 -7.77 -1.86 -12.13
CA PHE A 10 -8.37 -0.99 -11.11
C PHE A 10 -7.76 0.42 -11.20
N PHE A 11 -7.91 1.06 -12.35
CA PHE A 11 -7.55 2.46 -12.56
C PHE A 11 -8.65 3.44 -12.10
N ALA A 12 -9.62 2.97 -11.32
CA ALA A 12 -10.86 3.70 -11.01
C ALA A 12 -10.89 4.34 -9.59
N LEU A 13 -9.74 4.53 -8.94
CA LEU A 13 -9.67 5.30 -7.68
C LEU A 13 -8.64 6.43 -7.69
N SER A 14 -8.17 6.87 -8.87
CA SER A 14 -7.26 8.02 -8.98
C SER A 14 -7.94 9.39 -8.91
N LEU A 15 -9.28 9.43 -8.90
CA LEU A 15 -10.06 10.68 -9.01
C LEU A 15 -10.33 11.39 -7.67
N LEU A 16 -10.01 10.80 -6.51
CA LEU A 16 -10.35 11.39 -5.21
C LEU A 16 -9.17 11.93 -4.40
N PHE A 17 -7.93 11.76 -4.87
CA PHE A 17 -6.74 12.11 -4.09
C PHE A 17 -5.85 13.07 -4.86
N SER A 18 -6.33 14.30 -5.02
CA SER A 18 -5.47 15.40 -5.46
C SER A 18 -4.35 15.62 -4.43
N THR A 19 -3.11 15.79 -4.90
CA THR A 19 -1.94 16.17 -4.08
C THR A 19 -1.96 17.66 -3.71
N GLN A 20 -3.13 18.30 -3.78
CA GLN A 20 -3.30 19.72 -3.51
C GLN A 20 -2.85 20.00 -2.07
N GLY A 21 -1.80 20.80 -1.92
CA GLY A 21 -1.23 21.20 -0.62
C GLY A 21 -0.01 20.42 -0.15
N MET A 22 0.52 19.45 -0.91
CA MET A 22 1.76 18.75 -0.55
C MET A 22 2.99 19.48 -1.08
N ASP A 23 3.94 19.78 -0.20
CA ASP A 23 5.24 20.34 -0.61
C ASP A 23 6.17 19.28 -1.21
N ALA A 24 7.26 19.75 -1.82
CA ALA A 24 8.23 18.89 -2.49
C ALA A 24 9.01 17.96 -1.55
N GLN A 25 9.16 18.33 -0.27
CA GLN A 25 9.84 17.50 0.73
C GLN A 25 8.95 16.31 1.10
N ASN A 26 7.68 16.55 1.41
CA ASN A 26 6.68 15.53 1.68
C ASN A 26 6.56 14.55 0.51
N ILE A 27 6.53 15.05 -0.74
CA ILE A 27 6.50 14.20 -1.94
C ILE A 27 7.73 13.29 -2.02
N LYS A 28 8.93 13.80 -1.72
CA LYS A 28 10.16 13.01 -1.74
C LYS A 28 10.16 11.93 -0.67
N GLU A 29 9.74 12.26 0.54
CA GLU A 29 9.65 11.32 1.67
C GLU A 29 8.63 10.22 1.42
N ILE A 30 7.47 10.57 0.86
CA ILE A 30 6.42 9.62 0.47
C ILE A 30 6.92 8.63 -0.59
N ASN A 31 7.55 9.12 -1.66
CA ASN A 31 8.10 8.25 -2.70
C ASN A 31 9.24 7.38 -2.16
N GLY A 32 10.07 7.92 -1.25
CA GLY A 32 11.12 7.18 -0.56
C GLY A 32 10.55 6.01 0.24
N PHE A 33 9.60 6.29 1.12
CA PHE A 33 8.91 5.29 1.94
C PHE A 33 8.28 4.18 1.09
N ALA A 34 7.53 4.57 0.05
CA ALA A 34 6.88 3.61 -0.85
C ALA A 34 7.90 2.72 -1.58
N SER A 35 9.02 3.30 -2.04
CA SER A 35 10.09 2.57 -2.71
C SER A 35 10.75 1.57 -1.78
N GLU A 36 11.02 1.96 -0.53
CA GLU A 36 11.61 1.09 0.48
C GLU A 36 10.69 -0.09 0.81
N LYS A 37 9.41 0.16 1.08
CA LYS A 37 8.43 -0.90 1.36
C LYS A 37 8.27 -1.87 0.19
N ALA A 38 8.21 -1.37 -1.03
CA ALA A 38 8.11 -2.22 -2.23
C ALA A 38 9.36 -3.11 -2.38
N LYS A 39 10.56 -2.59 -2.10
CA LYS A 39 11.81 -3.38 -2.12
C LYS A 39 11.86 -4.44 -1.02
N GLU A 40 11.44 -4.10 0.20
CA GLU A 40 11.32 -5.05 1.32
C GLU A 40 10.40 -6.21 0.95
N ILE A 41 9.21 -5.89 0.45
CA ILE A 41 8.22 -6.89 0.02
C ILE A 41 8.79 -7.76 -1.11
N ARG A 42 9.44 -7.16 -2.12
CA ARG A 42 10.10 -7.92 -3.20
C ARG A 42 11.11 -8.92 -2.68
N LYS A 43 11.94 -8.53 -1.73
CA LYS A 43 12.98 -9.40 -1.16
C LYS A 43 12.36 -10.60 -0.44
N VAL A 44 11.28 -10.39 0.29
CA VAL A 44 10.69 -11.39 1.19
C VAL A 44 9.68 -12.30 0.47
N LEU A 45 8.85 -11.73 -0.40
CA LEU A 45 7.75 -12.42 -1.08
C LEU A 45 8.09 -12.83 -2.52
N LYS A 46 9.25 -12.41 -3.03
CA LYS A 46 9.73 -12.70 -4.40
C LYS A 46 8.71 -12.30 -5.49
N ILE A 47 8.02 -11.18 -5.29
CA ILE A 47 7.07 -10.63 -6.26
C ILE A 47 7.76 -10.20 -7.55
N ASN A 48 7.03 -10.25 -8.66
CA ASN A 48 7.53 -9.86 -9.99
C ASN A 48 7.56 -8.33 -10.17
N ASN A 49 8.01 -7.85 -11.35
CA ASN A 49 8.12 -6.41 -11.60
C ASN A 49 6.76 -5.70 -11.70
N ASP A 50 5.72 -6.37 -12.21
CA ASP A 50 4.39 -5.79 -12.33
C ASP A 50 3.78 -5.59 -10.93
N GLN A 51 3.84 -6.63 -10.10
CA GLN A 51 3.44 -6.57 -8.69
C GLN A 51 4.26 -5.54 -7.91
N LEU A 52 5.55 -5.38 -8.21
CA LEU A 52 6.40 -4.40 -7.53
C LEU A 52 5.90 -2.96 -7.73
N GLU A 53 5.54 -2.62 -8.96
CA GLU A 53 5.00 -1.29 -9.26
C GLU A 53 3.65 -1.09 -8.56
N GLU A 54 2.75 -2.08 -8.59
CA GLU A 54 1.46 -2.00 -7.91
C GLU A 54 1.60 -1.88 -6.38
N VAL A 55 2.52 -2.64 -5.77
CA VAL A 55 2.84 -2.52 -4.35
C VAL A 55 3.40 -1.13 -4.04
N TYR A 56 4.30 -0.60 -4.88
CA TYR A 56 4.81 0.76 -4.72
C TYR A 56 3.68 1.80 -4.73
N GLN A 57 2.75 1.72 -5.68
CA GLN A 57 1.62 2.65 -5.74
C GLN A 57 0.71 2.52 -4.51
N ALA A 58 0.43 1.30 -4.04
CA ALA A 58 -0.38 1.06 -2.85
C ALA A 58 0.24 1.70 -1.59
N TYR A 59 1.56 1.54 -1.38
CA TYR A 59 2.25 2.18 -0.26
C TYR A 59 2.39 3.70 -0.41
N LYS A 60 2.54 4.18 -1.64
CA LYS A 60 2.56 5.62 -1.92
C LYS A 60 1.22 6.26 -1.58
N GLU A 61 0.11 5.63 -1.96
CA GLU A 61 -1.24 6.07 -1.61
C GLU A 61 -1.47 6.03 -0.10
N PHE A 62 -1.08 4.93 0.56
CA PHE A 62 -1.12 4.82 2.02
C PHE A 62 -0.39 6.00 2.68
N GLN A 63 0.89 6.21 2.34
CA GLN A 63 1.69 7.23 3.00
C GLN A 63 1.20 8.64 2.71
N THR A 64 0.70 8.89 1.49
CA THR A 64 0.08 10.18 1.13
C THR A 64 -1.11 10.51 2.04
N ASN A 65 -1.96 9.52 2.33
CA ASN A 65 -3.10 9.73 3.22
C ASN A 65 -2.70 9.75 4.69
N TYR A 66 -1.69 8.95 5.07
CA TYR A 66 -1.16 8.94 6.44
C TYR A 66 -0.59 10.32 6.83
N VAL A 67 0.21 10.94 5.97
CA VAL A 67 0.78 12.29 6.20
C VAL A 67 -0.31 13.35 6.41
N LYS A 68 -1.48 13.21 5.79
CA LYS A 68 -2.62 14.14 6.00
C LYS A 68 -3.30 13.95 7.36
N LEU A 69 -3.12 12.79 8.00
CA LEU A 69 -3.70 12.43 9.28
C LEU A 69 -2.69 12.53 10.43
N SER A 70 -1.40 12.62 10.12
CA SER A 70 -0.31 12.52 11.10
C SER A 70 -0.21 13.70 12.06
N ASP A 71 -0.87 14.82 11.75
CA ASP A 71 -0.90 16.00 12.64
C ASP A 71 -1.70 15.75 13.94
N ASP A 72 -2.59 14.74 13.94
CA ASP A 72 -3.37 14.31 15.11
C ASP A 72 -3.59 12.80 15.06
N LEU A 73 -2.60 12.02 15.49
CA LEU A 73 -2.65 10.55 15.44
C LEU A 73 -3.74 9.98 16.35
N ASP A 74 -3.91 10.54 17.54
CA ASP A 74 -4.87 10.06 18.53
C ASP A 74 -6.31 10.35 18.07
N GLY A 75 -6.58 11.56 17.57
CA GLY A 75 -7.90 11.92 17.03
C GLY A 75 -8.25 11.22 15.73
N ASN A 76 -7.25 10.77 14.95
CA ASN A 76 -7.43 10.08 13.68
C ASN A 76 -7.22 8.56 13.73
N GLN A 77 -7.11 7.94 14.92
CA GLN A 77 -6.83 6.51 15.06
C GLN A 77 -7.76 5.64 14.19
N LYS A 78 -9.07 5.90 14.22
CA LYS A 78 -10.05 5.14 13.43
C LYS A 78 -9.85 5.28 11.91
N GLN A 79 -9.40 6.44 11.45
CA GLN A 79 -9.10 6.71 10.04
C GLN A 79 -7.81 6.00 9.63
N ILE A 80 -6.82 5.96 10.52
CA ILE A 80 -5.56 5.22 10.33
C ILE A 80 -5.81 3.71 10.26
N GLU A 81 -6.66 3.16 11.14
CA GLU A 81 -7.09 1.75 11.08
C GLU A 81 -7.78 1.40 9.75
N LYS A 82 -8.66 2.29 9.27
CA LYS A 82 -9.27 2.14 7.94
C LYS A 82 -8.24 2.20 6.82
N LEU A 83 -7.24 3.06 6.95
CA LEU A 83 -6.17 3.20 5.95
C LEU A 83 -5.31 1.93 5.88
N ASN A 84 -4.96 1.34 7.04
CA ASN A 84 -4.27 0.04 7.10
C ASN A 84 -5.12 -1.08 6.50
N THR A 85 -6.41 -1.15 6.87
CA THR A 85 -7.36 -2.13 6.31
C THR A 85 -7.47 -2.00 4.78
N HIS A 86 -7.49 -0.76 4.28
CA HIS A 86 -7.51 -0.50 2.85
C HIS A 86 -6.23 -0.98 2.18
N LEU A 87 -5.05 -0.64 2.72
CA LEU A 87 -3.77 -1.11 2.21
C LEU A 87 -3.72 -2.65 2.15
N ASP A 88 -4.14 -3.34 3.22
CA ASP A 88 -4.13 -4.81 3.25
C ASP A 88 -5.08 -5.42 2.23
N THR A 89 -6.26 -4.83 2.04
CA THR A 89 -7.21 -5.25 1.01
C THR A 89 -6.62 -5.07 -0.39
N THR A 90 -5.96 -3.94 -0.64
CA THR A 90 -5.28 -3.67 -1.91
C THR A 90 -4.14 -4.66 -2.16
N LEU A 91 -3.28 -4.90 -1.16
CA LEU A 91 -2.19 -5.87 -1.27
C LEU A 91 -2.69 -7.30 -1.47
N LYS A 92 -3.82 -7.69 -0.86
CA LYS A 92 -4.46 -8.99 -1.11
C LYS A 92 -4.86 -9.20 -2.57
N ASN A 93 -5.19 -8.12 -3.28
CA ASN A 93 -5.56 -8.19 -4.69
C ASN A 93 -4.34 -8.21 -5.63
N ILE A 94 -3.21 -7.64 -5.19
CA ILE A 94 -1.95 -7.60 -5.95
C ILE A 94 -1.15 -8.91 -5.77
N LEU A 95 -1.14 -9.42 -4.55
CA LEU A 95 -0.41 -10.62 -4.16
C LEU A 95 -1.28 -11.87 -4.37
N ASN A 96 -0.65 -13.00 -4.68
CA ASN A 96 -1.37 -14.27 -4.60
C ASN A 96 -1.59 -14.69 -3.14
N GLU A 97 -2.43 -15.71 -2.93
CA GLU A 97 -2.79 -16.19 -1.58
C GLU A 97 -1.58 -16.50 -0.70
N GLU A 98 -0.63 -17.30 -1.19
CA GLU A 98 0.60 -17.66 -0.45
C GLU A 98 1.45 -16.43 -0.10
N GLN A 99 1.61 -15.51 -1.06
CA GLN A 99 2.35 -14.26 -0.85
C GLN A 99 1.66 -13.37 0.18
N PHE A 100 0.33 -13.26 0.13
CA PHE A 100 -0.43 -12.44 1.06
C PHE A 100 -0.42 -13.00 2.48
N ASP A 101 -0.56 -14.32 2.64
CA ASP A 101 -0.46 -14.96 3.96
C ASP A 101 0.92 -14.74 4.59
N LYS A 102 1.98 -14.86 3.77
CA LYS A 102 3.34 -14.56 4.20
C LYS A 102 3.53 -13.07 4.53
N TYR A 103 2.89 -12.18 3.78
CA TYR A 103 2.87 -10.75 4.09
C TYR A 103 2.25 -10.50 5.47
N LEU A 104 1.08 -11.07 5.76
CA LEU A 104 0.43 -10.93 7.06
C LEU A 104 1.34 -11.45 8.18
N THR A 105 1.99 -12.59 7.96
CA THR A 105 2.90 -13.21 8.93
C THR A 105 4.11 -12.32 9.26
N ILE A 106 4.65 -11.59 8.28
CA ILE A 106 5.92 -10.86 8.44
C ILE A 106 5.72 -9.39 8.78
N PHE A 107 4.63 -8.78 8.30
CA PHE A 107 4.44 -7.32 8.37
C PHE A 107 3.20 -6.89 9.16
N ARG A 108 2.26 -7.80 9.46
CA ARG A 108 1.02 -7.51 10.20
C ARG A 108 0.84 -8.32 11.48
N SER A 109 1.66 -9.34 11.68
CA SER A 109 1.71 -10.06 12.95
C SER A 109 2.35 -9.12 13.96
N GLU A 110 1.56 -8.63 14.90
CA GLU A 110 2.09 -7.99 16.11
C GLU A 110 2.72 -9.08 17.00
N ASP A 111 3.85 -8.76 17.62
CA ASP A 111 4.25 -9.34 18.91
C ASP A 111 3.35 -8.76 20.02
#